data_AF-A0A2E6YHJ0-F1
#
_entry.id   AF-A0A2E6YHJ0-F1
#
_cell.length_a   1.000
_cell.length_b   1.000
_cell.length_c   1.000
_cell.angle_alpha   90.00
_cell.angle_beta   90.00
_cell.angle_gamma   90.00
#
_symmetry.space_group_name_H-M   'P 1'
#
loop_
_entity.id
_entity.type
_entity.pdbx_description
1 polymer ?
#
loop_
_entity_poly.entity_id
_entity_poly.type
_entity_poly.pdbx_seq_one_letter_code
_entity_poly.pdbx_strand_id
1 'polypeptide(L)'
;MSGLKSALAYKKERAQEVVDFVYSLLKTLEKSNDKDELVLKRKSSRMIHSLKDRTSKTETDFEFLSVFNDYIEKVIAKFVEFGNPAVLIEKRDWVNEIKPIVIFDVDDTLRDASHRYWVREEIEVLKQKMNQEEDYGVQQSIREEIDEKWQVFFIEGFKDKPKQDMIDLCNMYYDMGFEVRIRTGASALYYDRTVEHLKELGVKYHDLRMRKIGVRIPDYRLKPAWIPKYDLATNVFATYDDRQPLNDGFQKKGVKNTYLVDKEFNVKKHIEEIKASMENQQQFF
;
A
#
# COMPACT_ATOMS: atom_id res chain seq x y z
N MET A 1 -13.53 -3.30 1.78
CA MET A 1 -13.38 -4.27 2.90
C MET A 1 -12.67 -5.58 2.53
N SER A 2 -12.70 -6.06 1.28
CA SER A 2 -12.10 -7.35 0.94
C SER A 2 -10.56 -7.39 0.94
N GLY A 3 -9.88 -6.32 0.53
CA GLY A 3 -8.41 -6.24 0.54
C GLY A 3 -7.83 -6.27 1.96
N LEU A 4 -8.52 -5.63 2.92
CA LEU A 4 -8.14 -5.75 4.34
C LEU A 4 -8.29 -7.18 4.83
N LYS A 5 -9.42 -7.82 4.52
CA LYS A 5 -9.67 -9.21 4.90
C LYS A 5 -8.63 -10.15 4.30
N SER A 6 -8.21 -9.93 3.05
CA SER A 6 -7.15 -10.69 2.40
C SER A 6 -5.78 -10.46 3.03
N ALA A 7 -5.42 -9.21 3.35
CA ALA A 7 -4.15 -8.89 4.00
C ALA A 7 -4.09 -9.45 5.43
N LEU A 8 -5.20 -9.36 6.19
CA LEU A 8 -5.33 -9.93 7.53
C LEU A 8 -5.27 -11.46 7.49
N ALA A 9 -5.96 -12.12 6.55
CA ALA A 9 -5.90 -13.56 6.38
C ALA A 9 -4.47 -14.03 6.05
N TYR A 10 -3.76 -13.32 5.18
CA TYR A 10 -2.38 -13.66 4.84
C TYR A 10 -1.40 -13.40 6.00
N LYS A 11 -1.58 -12.30 6.74
CA LYS A 11 -0.86 -12.08 7.99
C LYS A 11 -1.10 -13.20 9.00
N LYS A 12 -2.35 -13.63 9.16
CA LYS A 12 -2.71 -14.73 10.04
C LYS A 12 -2.03 -16.02 9.63
N GLU A 13 -1.99 -16.34 8.33
CA GLU A 13 -1.30 -17.52 7.82
C GLU A 13 0.19 -17.50 8.22
N ARG A 14 0.89 -16.39 7.99
CA ARG A 14 2.29 -16.23 8.44
C ARG A 14 2.42 -16.32 9.95
N ALA A 15 1.54 -15.66 10.69
CA ALA A 15 1.55 -15.68 12.14
C ALA A 15 1.33 -17.11 12.67
N GLN A 16 0.47 -17.90 12.01
CA GLN A 16 0.27 -19.32 12.30
C GLN A 16 1.55 -20.13 12.03
N GLU A 17 2.25 -19.89 10.92
CA GLU A 17 3.57 -20.50 10.68
C GLU A 17 4.57 -20.18 11.80
N VAL A 18 4.57 -18.95 12.31
CA VAL A 18 5.41 -18.55 13.45
C VAL A 18 4.98 -19.26 14.73
N VAL A 19 3.67 -19.38 15.01
CA VAL A 19 3.16 -20.15 16.16
C VAL A 19 3.64 -21.61 16.09
N ASP A 20 3.55 -22.23 14.92
CA ASP A 20 3.98 -23.62 14.72
C ASP A 20 5.51 -23.77 14.83
N PHE A 21 6.26 -22.79 14.34
CA PHE A 21 7.71 -22.71 14.53
C PHE A 21 8.09 -22.63 16.01
N VAL A 22 7.50 -21.70 16.77
CA VAL A 22 7.76 -21.51 18.21
C VAL A 22 7.41 -22.77 18.99
N TYR A 23 6.30 -23.43 18.63
CA TYR A 23 5.91 -24.70 19.25
C TYR A 23 6.91 -25.83 18.93
N SER A 24 7.45 -25.87 17.71
CA SER A 24 8.47 -26.84 17.31
C SER A 24 9.79 -26.58 18.03
N LEU A 25 10.18 -25.32 18.22
CA LEU A 25 11.35 -24.92 19.01
C LEU A 25 11.23 -25.41 20.46
N LEU A 26 10.05 -25.30 21.08
CA LEU A 26 9.81 -25.84 22.42
C LEU A 26 10.06 -27.35 22.49
N LYS A 27 9.60 -28.12 21.49
CA LYS A 27 9.85 -29.58 21.41
C LYS A 27 11.33 -29.92 21.24
N THR A 28 12.10 -29.05 20.59
CA THR A 28 13.55 -29.19 20.49
C THR A 28 14.21 -28.97 21.85
N LEU A 29 13.84 -27.90 22.55
CA LEU A 29 14.31 -27.63 23.92
C LEU A 29 13.96 -28.75 24.91
N GLU A 30 12.85 -29.47 24.69
CA GLU A 30 12.48 -30.64 25.50
C GLU A 30 13.49 -31.79 25.45
N LYS A 31 14.25 -31.90 24.35
CA LYS A 31 15.25 -32.94 24.14
C LYS A 31 16.66 -32.49 24.51
N SER A 32 16.83 -31.23 24.90
CA SER A 32 18.13 -30.69 25.24
C SER A 32 18.62 -31.19 26.59
N ASN A 33 19.93 -31.39 26.68
CA ASN A 33 20.64 -31.66 27.93
C ASN A 33 21.41 -30.41 28.43
N ASP A 34 21.38 -29.31 27.67
CA ASP A 34 22.02 -28.07 28.07
C ASP A 34 21.23 -27.40 29.22
N LYS A 35 21.94 -26.95 30.25
CA LYS A 35 21.33 -26.43 31.48
C LYS A 35 20.56 -25.13 31.23
N ASP A 36 21.08 -24.26 30.36
CA ASP A 36 20.49 -22.97 30.08
C ASP A 36 19.25 -23.14 29.19
N GLU A 37 19.31 -24.05 28.21
CA GLU A 37 18.15 -24.43 27.39
C GLU A 37 17.02 -25.06 28.22
N LEU A 38 17.35 -25.88 29.22
CA LEU A 38 16.37 -26.45 30.16
C LEU A 38 15.71 -25.38 31.04
N VAL A 39 16.46 -24.36 31.47
CA VAL A 39 15.92 -23.21 32.21
C VAL A 39 14.99 -22.42 31.31
N LEU A 40 15.43 -22.09 30.09
CA LEU A 40 14.63 -21.39 29.09
C LEU A 40 13.32 -22.12 28.82
N LYS A 41 13.36 -23.45 28.58
CA LYS A 41 12.16 -24.30 28.43
C LYS A 41 11.19 -24.12 29.59
N ARG A 42 11.66 -24.26 30.83
CA ARG A 42 10.80 -24.17 32.04
C ARG A 42 10.14 -22.79 32.14
N LYS A 43 10.84 -21.74 31.71
CA LYS A 43 10.36 -20.35 31.77
C LYS A 43 9.42 -19.98 30.62
N SER A 44 9.61 -20.53 29.43
CA SER A 44 8.85 -20.17 28.21
C SER A 44 7.68 -21.11 27.88
N SER A 45 7.72 -22.39 28.31
CA SER A 45 6.75 -23.42 27.93
C SER A 45 5.29 -22.98 28.14
N ARG A 46 4.94 -22.43 29.30
CA ARG A 46 3.56 -21.96 29.57
C ARG A 46 3.12 -20.87 28.60
N MET A 47 4.01 -19.95 28.23
CA MET A 47 3.70 -18.86 27.30
C MET A 47 3.52 -19.39 25.89
N ILE A 48 4.37 -20.33 25.45
CA ILE A 48 4.27 -20.95 24.13
C ILE A 48 3.00 -21.80 23.99
N HIS A 49 2.64 -22.58 25.02
CA HIS A 49 1.36 -23.28 25.05
C HIS A 49 0.17 -22.31 25.04
N SER A 50 0.25 -21.22 25.81
CA SER A 50 -0.81 -20.21 25.84
C SER A 50 -0.97 -19.50 24.51
N LEU A 51 0.13 -19.17 23.82
CA LEU A 51 0.13 -18.60 22.48
C LEU A 51 -0.68 -19.52 21.55
N LYS A 52 -0.29 -20.79 21.45
CA LYS A 52 -0.94 -21.76 20.57
C LYS A 52 -2.41 -22.01 20.93
N ASP A 53 -2.70 -22.21 22.21
CA ASP A 53 -4.07 -22.49 22.68
C ASP A 53 -4.99 -21.31 22.41
N ARG A 54 -4.55 -20.08 22.73
CA ARG A 54 -5.37 -18.90 22.55
C ARG A 54 -5.56 -18.53 21.10
N THR A 55 -4.52 -18.59 20.26
CA THR A 55 -4.67 -18.33 18.82
C THR A 55 -5.58 -19.36 18.15
N SER A 56 -5.64 -20.61 18.63
CA SER A 56 -6.56 -21.62 18.10
C SER A 56 -8.04 -21.39 18.44
N LYS A 57 -8.33 -20.53 19.43
CA LYS A 57 -9.67 -20.23 19.93
C LYS A 57 -10.26 -18.93 19.38
N THR A 58 -9.49 -18.18 18.60
CA THR A 58 -9.96 -16.91 18.02
C THR A 58 -10.89 -17.16 16.85
N GLU A 59 -11.96 -16.37 16.75
CA GLU A 59 -12.97 -16.51 15.69
C GLU A 59 -12.63 -15.64 14.47
N THR A 60 -11.89 -14.56 14.68
CA THR A 60 -11.52 -13.61 13.63
C THR A 60 -10.02 -13.56 13.37
N ASP A 61 -9.62 -13.16 12.16
CA ASP A 61 -8.20 -12.98 11.80
C ASP A 61 -7.55 -11.86 12.61
N PHE A 62 -8.35 -10.88 13.04
CA PHE A 62 -7.90 -9.80 13.89
C PHE A 62 -7.57 -10.28 15.30
N GLU A 63 -8.51 -10.97 15.96
CA GLU A 63 -8.30 -11.55 17.29
C GLU A 63 -7.06 -12.44 17.30
N PHE A 64 -6.87 -13.25 16.25
CA PHE A 64 -5.69 -14.08 16.08
C PHE A 64 -4.41 -13.25 16.14
N LEU A 65 -4.32 -12.18 15.33
CA LEU A 65 -3.13 -11.33 15.23
C LEU A 65 -2.87 -10.53 16.51
N SER A 66 -3.93 -10.10 17.20
CA SER A 66 -3.82 -9.43 18.51
C SER A 66 -3.24 -10.37 19.56
N VAL A 67 -3.81 -11.58 19.70
CA VAL A 67 -3.30 -12.62 20.62
C VAL A 67 -1.88 -13.02 20.25
N PHE A 68 -1.59 -13.19 18.96
CA PHE A 68 -0.25 -13.50 18.46
C PHE A 68 0.76 -12.43 18.90
N ASN A 69 0.48 -11.14 18.64
CA ASN A 69 1.40 -10.06 18.99
C ASN A 69 1.61 -9.92 20.50
N ASP A 70 0.57 -10.01 21.32
CA ASP A 70 0.71 -9.94 22.79
C ASP A 70 1.57 -11.10 23.33
N TYR A 71 1.35 -12.31 22.84
CA TYR A 71 2.07 -13.48 23.35
C TYR A 71 3.47 -13.65 22.75
N ILE A 72 3.69 -13.32 21.49
CA ILE A 72 5.01 -13.44 20.87
C ILE A 72 6.00 -12.47 21.52
N GLU A 73 5.58 -11.27 21.90
CA GLU A 73 6.42 -10.32 22.66
C GLU A 73 6.81 -10.88 24.03
N LYS A 74 5.88 -11.54 24.73
CA LYS A 74 6.16 -12.21 26.01
C LYS A 74 7.16 -13.35 25.84
N VAL A 75 7.04 -14.13 24.75
CA VAL A 75 7.99 -15.20 24.42
C VAL A 75 9.36 -14.61 24.10
N ILE A 76 9.44 -13.58 23.25
CA ILE A 76 10.69 -12.88 22.91
C ILE A 76 11.38 -12.35 24.16
N ALA A 77 10.65 -11.66 25.05
CA ALA A 77 11.19 -11.14 26.30
C ALA A 77 11.84 -12.24 27.16
N LYS A 78 11.28 -13.45 27.18
CA LYS A 78 11.89 -14.60 27.89
C LYS A 78 13.14 -15.12 27.19
N PHE A 79 13.19 -15.08 25.86
CA PHE A 79 14.39 -15.46 25.11
C PHE A 79 15.51 -14.41 25.26
N VAL A 80 15.20 -13.12 25.42
CA VAL A 80 16.19 -12.10 25.75
C VAL A 80 16.88 -12.40 27.09
N GLU A 81 16.13 -12.89 28.08
CA GLU A 81 16.65 -13.19 29.42
C GLU A 81 17.57 -14.43 29.45
N PHE A 82 17.33 -15.43 28.59
CA PHE A 82 17.93 -16.77 28.74
C PHE A 82 18.44 -17.41 27.43
N GLY A 83 18.53 -16.67 26.33
CA GLY A 83 18.94 -17.20 25.03
C GLY A 83 19.16 -16.12 23.96
N ASN A 84 19.10 -16.52 22.68
CA ASN A 84 19.18 -15.60 21.56
C ASN A 84 17.78 -15.38 20.95
N PRO A 85 17.19 -14.17 21.07
CA PRO A 85 15.86 -13.87 20.54
C PRO A 85 15.85 -13.56 19.04
N ALA A 86 17.01 -13.46 18.37
CA ALA A 86 17.13 -12.91 17.01
C ALA A 86 16.18 -13.58 16.00
N VAL A 87 16.10 -14.92 16.01
CA VAL A 87 15.23 -15.66 15.08
C VAL A 87 13.75 -15.39 15.36
N LEU A 88 13.35 -15.20 16.62
CA LEU A 88 11.97 -14.89 16.98
C LEU A 88 11.58 -13.46 16.59
N ILE A 89 12.51 -12.51 16.78
CA ILE A 89 12.37 -11.12 16.33
C ILE A 89 12.19 -11.09 14.82
N GLU A 90 13.07 -11.76 14.07
CA GLU A 90 12.98 -11.87 12.60
C GLU A 90 11.63 -12.46 12.16
N LYS A 91 11.17 -13.55 12.81
CA LYS A 91 9.89 -14.18 12.48
C LYS A 91 8.68 -13.31 12.79
N ARG A 92 8.69 -12.58 13.92
CA ARG A 92 7.64 -11.61 14.25
C ARG A 92 7.63 -10.48 13.22
N ASP A 93 8.81 -9.95 12.88
CA ASP A 93 8.93 -8.84 11.93
C ASP A 93 8.44 -9.25 10.54
N TRP A 94 8.75 -10.47 10.10
CA TRP A 94 8.23 -11.07 8.86
C TRP A 94 6.69 -11.15 8.78
N VAL A 95 6.00 -11.33 9.91
CA VAL A 95 4.53 -11.24 9.97
C VAL A 95 4.07 -9.79 9.82
N ASN A 96 4.77 -8.86 10.47
CA ASN A 96 4.43 -7.44 10.50
C ASN A 96 4.82 -6.67 9.22
N GLU A 97 5.73 -7.22 8.41
CA GLU A 97 6.14 -6.68 7.11
C GLU A 97 5.00 -6.59 6.10
N ILE A 98 4.01 -7.49 6.18
CA ILE A 98 2.83 -7.35 5.33
C ILE A 98 2.11 -6.09 5.78
N LYS A 99 1.92 -5.12 4.90
CA LYS A 99 1.07 -3.97 5.20
C LYS A 99 -0.06 -3.94 4.18
N PRO A 100 -1.31 -3.67 4.59
CA PRO A 100 -2.33 -3.35 3.63
C PRO A 100 -1.89 -2.12 2.84
N ILE A 101 -1.94 -2.22 1.51
CA ILE A 101 -1.45 -1.20 0.60
C ILE A 101 -2.59 -0.25 0.24
N VAL A 102 -2.32 1.05 0.26
CA VAL A 102 -3.23 2.06 -0.31
C VAL A 102 -2.49 2.82 -1.38
N ILE A 103 -3.16 3.01 -2.52
CA ILE A 103 -2.57 3.69 -3.66
C ILE A 103 -3.29 4.99 -3.95
N PHE A 104 -2.51 6.04 -4.16
CA PHE A 104 -3.00 7.35 -4.59
C PHE A 104 -2.36 7.74 -5.93
N ASP A 105 -3.16 8.30 -6.83
CA ASP A 105 -2.63 9.17 -7.88
C ASP A 105 -2.23 10.54 -7.31
N VAL A 106 -1.58 11.35 -8.12
CA VAL A 106 -1.16 12.71 -7.79
C VAL A 106 -2.10 13.72 -8.44
N ASP A 107 -2.11 13.80 -9.78
CA ASP A 107 -2.84 14.82 -10.53
C ASP A 107 -4.34 14.65 -10.33
N ASP A 108 -5.06 15.74 -10.01
CA ASP A 108 -6.49 15.78 -9.68
C ASP A 108 -6.93 14.88 -8.51
N THR A 109 -6.01 14.19 -7.84
CA THR A 109 -6.24 13.36 -6.66
C THR A 109 -5.68 14.02 -5.40
N LEU A 110 -4.35 14.17 -5.31
CA LEU A 110 -3.68 14.84 -4.20
C LEU A 110 -3.47 16.34 -4.44
N ARG A 111 -3.48 16.76 -5.71
CA ARG A 111 -3.34 18.16 -6.13
C ARG A 111 -4.35 18.51 -7.22
N ASP A 112 -4.79 19.75 -7.26
CA ASP A 112 -5.75 20.26 -8.24
C ASP A 112 -5.00 20.70 -9.50
N ALA A 113 -5.19 19.96 -10.60
CA ALA A 113 -4.57 20.24 -11.89
C ALA A 113 -5.49 21.05 -12.83
N SER A 114 -6.64 21.53 -12.36
CA SER A 114 -7.66 22.16 -13.21
C SER A 114 -7.15 23.38 -13.98
N HIS A 115 -6.21 24.16 -13.42
CA HIS A 115 -5.67 25.35 -14.10
C HIS A 115 -4.83 25.02 -15.35
N ARG A 116 -4.43 23.75 -15.52
CA ARG A 116 -3.64 23.28 -16.66
C ARG A 116 -4.40 22.31 -17.57
N TYR A 117 -5.73 22.25 -17.44
CA TYR A 117 -6.58 21.44 -18.32
C TYR A 117 -6.55 21.88 -19.78
N TRP A 118 -6.34 23.17 -20.05
CA TRP A 118 -6.17 23.67 -21.42
C TRP A 118 -5.05 22.94 -22.18
N VAL A 119 -3.97 22.53 -21.48
CA VAL A 119 -2.88 21.75 -22.10
C VAL A 119 -3.37 20.35 -22.50
N ARG A 120 -4.23 19.72 -21.68
CA ARG A 120 -4.84 18.43 -22.02
C ARG A 120 -5.75 18.55 -23.25
N GLU A 121 -6.52 19.62 -23.34
CA GLU A 121 -7.38 19.90 -24.50
C GLU A 121 -6.56 20.04 -25.79
N GLU A 122 -5.47 20.81 -25.76
CA GLU A 122 -4.54 20.92 -26.90
C GLU A 122 -3.94 19.57 -27.30
N ILE A 123 -3.53 18.76 -26.31
CA ILE A 123 -2.99 17.41 -26.56
C ILE A 123 -4.03 16.52 -27.26
N GLU A 124 -5.31 16.58 -26.85
CA GLU A 124 -6.35 15.78 -27.49
C GLU A 124 -6.62 16.23 -28.94
N VAL A 125 -6.56 17.54 -29.23
CA VAL A 125 -6.63 18.05 -30.61
C VAL A 125 -5.46 17.53 -31.44
N LEU A 126 -4.24 17.56 -30.91
CA LEU A 126 -3.06 17.03 -31.60
C LEU A 126 -3.16 15.52 -31.84
N LYS A 127 -3.68 14.74 -30.88
CA LYS A 127 -3.93 13.30 -31.06
C LYS A 127 -4.95 13.05 -32.18
N GLN A 128 -6.02 13.84 -32.25
CA GLN A 128 -7.01 13.72 -33.32
C GLN A 128 -6.38 14.03 -34.69
N LYS A 129 -5.59 15.10 -34.79
CA LYS A 129 -4.84 15.45 -36.00
C LYS A 129 -3.88 14.34 -36.41
N MET A 130 -3.10 13.79 -35.47
CA MET A 130 -2.18 12.68 -35.73
C MET A 130 -2.90 11.43 -36.25
N ASN A 131 -4.10 11.13 -35.75
CA ASN A 131 -4.89 9.98 -36.19
C ASN A 131 -5.51 10.15 -37.59
N GLN A 132 -5.64 11.38 -38.07
CA GLN A 132 -6.16 11.71 -39.41
C GLN A 132 -5.05 11.83 -40.45
N GLU A 133 -3.81 11.96 -40.01
CA GLU A 133 -2.65 12.10 -40.89
C GLU A 133 -2.19 10.74 -41.40
N GLU A 134 -1.86 10.65 -42.69
CA GLU A 134 -1.32 9.43 -43.31
C GLU A 134 0.20 9.48 -43.40
N ASP A 135 0.79 10.68 -43.50
CA ASP A 135 2.24 10.85 -43.58
C ASP A 135 2.91 10.57 -42.23
N TYR A 136 3.77 9.56 -42.20
CA TYR A 136 4.48 9.15 -41.00
C TYR A 136 5.42 10.23 -40.44
N GLY A 137 6.05 11.04 -41.30
CA GLY A 137 6.91 12.14 -40.88
C GLY A 137 6.11 13.24 -40.18
N VAL A 138 4.92 13.56 -40.70
CA VAL A 138 4.00 14.51 -40.07
C VAL A 138 3.45 13.94 -38.76
N GLN A 139 3.06 12.67 -38.71
CA GLN A 139 2.66 12.00 -37.46
C GLN A 139 3.76 12.07 -36.40
N GLN A 140 5.02 11.89 -36.81
CA GLN A 140 6.16 11.94 -35.90
C GLN A 140 6.39 13.36 -35.36
N SER A 141 6.27 14.39 -36.19
CA SER A 141 6.33 15.79 -35.75
C SER A 141 5.20 16.15 -34.79
N ILE A 142 3.96 15.73 -35.06
CA ILE A 142 2.83 15.95 -34.13
C ILE A 142 3.07 15.23 -32.80
N ARG A 143 3.69 14.05 -32.83
CA ARG A 143 4.02 13.30 -31.60
C ARG A 143 5.04 14.04 -30.74
N GLU A 144 6.04 14.66 -31.35
CA GLU A 144 7.02 15.50 -30.64
C GLU A 144 6.34 16.72 -30.01
N GLU A 145 5.43 17.36 -30.74
CA GLU A 145 4.62 18.46 -30.20
C GLU A 145 3.74 18.02 -29.00
N ILE A 146 3.12 16.84 -29.08
CA ILE A 146 2.38 16.26 -27.94
C ILE A 146 3.29 16.05 -26.73
N ASP A 147 4.50 15.52 -26.94
CA ASP A 147 5.45 15.30 -25.85
C ASP A 147 5.90 16.62 -25.21
N GLU A 148 6.11 17.68 -25.99
CA GLU A 148 6.39 19.03 -25.50
C GLU A 148 5.23 19.58 -24.66
N LYS A 149 3.98 19.43 -25.13
CA LYS A 149 2.79 19.83 -24.37
C LYS A 149 2.67 19.06 -23.05
N TRP A 150 2.97 17.76 -23.03
CA TRP A 150 3.02 17.00 -21.78
C TRP A 150 4.10 17.53 -20.83
N GLN A 151 5.26 17.96 -21.34
CA GLN A 151 6.28 18.59 -20.49
C GLN A 151 5.76 19.88 -19.85
N VAL A 152 5.08 20.74 -20.63
CA VAL A 152 4.43 21.95 -20.11
C VAL A 152 3.41 21.58 -19.03
N PHE A 153 2.54 20.59 -19.30
CA PHE A 153 1.57 20.11 -18.32
C PHE A 153 2.25 19.70 -17.00
N PHE A 154 3.33 18.91 -17.05
CA PHE A 154 4.01 18.45 -15.83
C PHE A 154 4.76 19.57 -15.10
N ILE A 155 5.40 20.50 -15.82
CA ILE A 155 6.11 21.64 -15.21
C ILE A 155 5.13 22.59 -14.52
N GLU A 156 3.99 22.88 -15.13
CA GLU A 156 2.94 23.69 -14.52
C GLU A 156 2.30 23.00 -13.30
N GLY A 157 2.41 21.66 -13.21
CA GLY A 157 1.93 20.86 -12.09
C GLY A 157 2.57 21.18 -10.74
N PHE A 158 3.73 21.84 -10.72
CA PHE A 158 4.37 22.31 -9.49
C PHE A 158 3.75 23.59 -8.92
N LYS A 159 2.74 24.15 -9.61
CA LYS A 159 1.91 25.27 -9.15
C LYS A 159 0.51 24.81 -8.74
N ASP A 160 0.21 23.51 -8.86
CA ASP A 160 -1.08 22.94 -8.48
C ASP A 160 -1.35 23.21 -6.99
N LYS A 161 -2.62 23.48 -6.67
CA LYS A 161 -3.04 23.65 -5.26
C LYS A 161 -3.19 22.28 -4.60
N PRO A 162 -2.86 22.12 -3.31
CA PRO A 162 -3.14 20.87 -2.61
C PRO A 162 -4.64 20.61 -2.51
N LYS A 163 -5.05 19.34 -2.71
CA LYS A 163 -6.38 18.86 -2.32
C LYS A 163 -6.27 18.35 -0.88
N GLN A 164 -6.28 19.29 0.08
CA GLN A 164 -5.92 19.01 1.48
C GLN A 164 -6.68 17.83 2.08
N ASP A 165 -7.99 17.72 1.86
CA ASP A 165 -8.80 16.60 2.37
C ASP A 165 -8.26 15.23 1.89
N MET A 166 -7.80 15.13 0.63
CA MET A 166 -7.21 13.91 0.09
C MET A 166 -5.81 13.63 0.65
N ILE A 167 -5.02 14.68 0.91
CA ILE A 167 -3.74 14.57 1.60
C ILE A 167 -3.95 14.08 3.03
N ASP A 168 -4.96 14.58 3.73
CA ASP A 168 -5.31 14.16 5.08
C ASP A 168 -5.75 12.68 5.11
N LEU A 169 -6.54 12.24 4.13
CA LEU A 169 -6.89 10.83 3.95
C LEU A 169 -5.64 9.96 3.70
N CYS A 170 -4.73 10.40 2.83
CA CYS A 170 -3.47 9.73 2.54
C CYS A 170 -2.62 9.58 3.82
N ASN A 171 -2.46 10.67 4.57
CA ASN A 171 -1.69 10.70 5.80
C ASN A 171 -2.34 9.87 6.91
N MET A 172 -3.67 9.85 7.00
CA MET A 172 -4.39 8.98 7.93
C MET A 172 -4.05 7.50 7.69
N TYR A 173 -4.02 7.03 6.44
CA TYR A 173 -3.60 5.65 6.14
C TYR A 173 -2.16 5.38 6.56
N TYR A 174 -1.26 6.32 6.28
CA TYR A 174 0.14 6.21 6.69
C TYR A 174 0.26 6.06 8.21
N ASP A 175 -0.43 6.93 8.96
CA ASP A 175 -0.39 6.95 10.43
C ASP A 175 -1.10 5.72 11.05
N MET A 176 -2.04 5.10 10.32
CA MET A 176 -2.65 3.81 10.66
C MET A 176 -1.77 2.59 10.33
N GLY A 177 -0.58 2.79 9.78
CA GLY A 177 0.37 1.72 9.46
C GLY A 177 0.14 1.02 8.12
N PHE A 178 -0.70 1.57 7.24
CA PHE A 178 -0.82 1.10 5.85
C PHE A 178 0.45 1.45 5.06
N GLU A 179 0.76 0.63 4.06
CA GLU A 179 1.78 0.98 3.07
C GLU A 179 1.16 1.89 1.99
N VAL A 180 1.35 3.18 2.16
CA VAL A 180 0.92 4.19 1.19
C VAL A 180 1.90 4.23 0.01
N ARG A 181 1.39 3.94 -1.19
CA ARG A 181 2.15 3.97 -2.45
C ARG A 181 1.57 5.01 -3.41
N ILE A 182 2.39 5.91 -3.94
CA ILE A 182 1.99 6.90 -4.94
C ILE A 182 2.30 6.37 -6.33
N ARG A 183 1.35 6.50 -7.26
CA ARG A 183 1.45 6.05 -8.65
C ARG A 183 0.98 7.15 -9.60
N THR A 184 1.92 7.83 -10.25
CA THR A 184 1.60 8.92 -11.18
C THR A 184 2.00 8.59 -12.62
N GLY A 185 1.20 9.07 -13.57
CA GLY A 185 1.52 9.05 -14.99
C GLY A 185 2.62 10.04 -15.41
N ALA A 186 3.05 10.92 -14.50
CA ALA A 186 4.11 11.90 -14.75
C ALA A 186 5.45 11.23 -15.06
N SER A 187 6.23 11.87 -15.93
CA SER A 187 7.54 11.39 -16.35
C SER A 187 8.55 11.40 -15.20
N ALA A 188 9.32 10.33 -15.07
CA ALA A 188 10.43 10.19 -14.13
C ALA A 188 11.56 11.21 -14.36
N LEU A 189 11.54 11.95 -15.49
CA LEU A 189 12.37 13.14 -15.68
C LEU A 189 12.19 14.16 -14.55
N TYR A 190 11.01 14.20 -13.94
CA TYR A 190 10.65 15.15 -12.88
C TYR A 190 10.64 14.51 -11.48
N TYR A 191 11.34 13.39 -11.28
CA TYR A 191 11.26 12.61 -10.05
C TYR A 191 11.65 13.42 -8.81
N ASP A 192 12.86 13.99 -8.79
CA ASP A 192 13.37 14.73 -7.62
C ASP A 192 12.46 15.90 -7.26
N ARG A 193 12.03 16.66 -8.28
CA ARG A 193 11.11 17.80 -8.09
C ARG A 193 9.72 17.36 -7.60
N THR A 194 9.26 16.18 -8.02
CA THR A 194 7.99 15.60 -7.54
C THR A 194 8.10 15.17 -6.08
N VAL A 195 9.22 14.57 -5.68
CA VAL A 195 9.49 14.20 -4.29
C VAL A 195 9.53 15.45 -3.39
N GLU A 196 10.27 16.48 -3.80
CA GLU A 196 10.33 17.75 -3.07
C GLU A 196 8.95 18.38 -2.93
N HIS A 197 8.20 18.44 -4.03
CA HIS A 197 6.86 19.04 -4.01
C HIS A 197 5.88 18.26 -3.14
N LEU A 198 5.84 16.92 -3.21
CA LEU A 198 5.02 16.11 -2.31
C LEU A 198 5.38 16.32 -0.84
N LYS A 199 6.67 16.49 -0.54
CA LYS A 199 7.16 16.83 0.80
C LYS A 199 6.72 18.22 1.25
N GLU A 200 6.78 19.23 0.38
CA GLU A 200 6.27 20.59 0.65
C GLU A 200 4.77 20.58 0.96
N LEU A 201 4.00 19.74 0.27
CA LEU A 201 2.57 19.55 0.51
C LEU A 201 2.27 18.68 1.75
N GLY A 202 3.29 18.14 2.42
CA GLY A 202 3.13 17.31 3.62
C GLY A 202 2.57 15.91 3.37
N VAL A 203 2.72 15.38 2.14
CA VAL A 203 2.25 14.03 1.79
C VAL A 203 3.19 12.97 2.37
N LYS A 204 2.67 12.08 3.22
CA LYS A 204 3.39 10.93 3.76
C LYS A 204 3.16 9.70 2.89
N TYR A 205 4.23 9.05 2.43
CA TYR A 205 4.16 7.84 1.63
C TYR A 205 5.42 6.99 1.81
N HIS A 206 5.34 5.71 1.44
CA HIS A 206 6.45 4.76 1.52
C HIS A 206 7.15 4.57 0.17
N ASP A 207 6.41 4.65 -0.93
CA ASP A 207 6.92 4.38 -2.27
C ASP A 207 6.29 5.31 -3.32
N LEU A 208 7.10 5.86 -4.21
CA LEU A 208 6.67 6.68 -5.34
C LEU A 208 7.13 6.03 -6.64
N ARG A 209 6.19 5.76 -7.54
CA ARG A 209 6.50 5.27 -8.88
C ARG A 209 5.93 6.19 -9.95
N MET A 210 6.83 6.56 -10.85
CA MET A 210 6.58 7.45 -11.99
C MET A 210 6.82 6.72 -13.31
N ARG A 211 6.28 7.28 -14.40
CA ARG A 211 6.45 6.77 -15.74
C ARG A 211 7.90 6.89 -16.18
N LYS A 212 8.53 5.77 -16.59
CA LYS A 212 9.89 5.82 -17.14
C LYS A 212 9.95 6.74 -18.37
N ILE A 213 11.05 7.47 -18.51
CA ILE A 213 11.28 8.40 -19.62
C ILE A 213 11.09 7.66 -20.97
N GLY A 214 10.35 8.29 -21.89
CA GLY A 214 10.04 7.74 -23.21
C GLY A 214 8.93 6.68 -23.27
N VAL A 215 8.38 6.25 -22.12
CA VAL A 215 7.30 5.24 -22.09
C VAL A 215 5.95 5.89 -22.29
N ARG A 216 5.24 5.50 -23.35
CA ARG A 216 3.92 6.07 -23.73
C ARG A 216 2.72 5.14 -23.46
N ILE A 217 2.90 4.11 -22.63
CA ILE A 217 1.82 3.17 -22.27
C ILE A 217 0.70 3.91 -21.51
N PRO A 218 -0.57 3.82 -21.90
CA PRO A 218 -1.66 4.48 -21.17
C PRO A 218 -1.71 4.10 -19.69
N ASP A 219 -2.05 5.05 -18.82
CA ASP A 219 -2.01 4.85 -17.36
C ASP A 219 -2.85 3.66 -16.90
N TYR A 220 -4.05 3.47 -17.45
CA TYR A 220 -4.95 2.36 -17.11
C TYR A 220 -4.36 0.96 -17.40
N ARG A 221 -3.30 0.89 -18.21
CA ARG A 221 -2.50 -0.33 -18.39
C ARG A 221 -1.23 -0.30 -17.54
N LEU A 222 -0.58 0.85 -17.47
CA LEU A 222 0.71 1.03 -16.83
C LEU A 222 0.64 0.89 -15.31
N LYS A 223 -0.23 1.66 -14.63
CA LYS A 223 -0.26 1.70 -13.16
C LYS A 223 -0.67 0.34 -12.55
N PRO A 224 -1.69 -0.37 -13.06
CA PRO A 224 -2.00 -1.71 -12.56
C PRO A 224 -0.87 -2.72 -12.78
N ALA A 225 -0.08 -2.57 -13.85
CA ALA A 225 1.06 -3.45 -14.12
C ALA A 225 2.28 -3.20 -13.20
N TRP A 226 2.33 -2.07 -12.50
CA TRP A 226 3.39 -1.77 -11.53
C TRP A 226 3.24 -2.48 -10.20
N ILE A 227 2.06 -3.03 -9.94
CA ILE A 227 1.80 -3.74 -8.71
C ILE A 227 2.13 -5.22 -8.96
N PRO A 228 2.99 -5.83 -8.14
CA PRO A 228 3.23 -7.27 -8.21
C PRO A 228 1.92 -8.04 -8.23
N LYS A 229 1.85 -9.10 -9.04
CA LYS A 229 0.62 -9.92 -9.17
C LYS A 229 0.11 -10.42 -7.81
N TYR A 230 1.03 -10.73 -6.89
CA TYR A 230 0.72 -11.13 -5.52
C TYR A 230 0.07 -9.98 -4.72
N ASP A 231 0.60 -8.76 -4.81
CA ASP A 231 0.04 -7.60 -4.09
C ASP A 231 -1.38 -7.23 -4.57
N LEU A 232 -1.64 -7.30 -5.89
CA LEU A 232 -2.92 -6.93 -6.50
C LEU A 232 -4.11 -7.75 -5.97
N ALA A 233 -3.89 -9.04 -5.69
CA ALA A 233 -4.96 -9.96 -5.33
C ALA A 233 -5.23 -10.00 -3.82
N THR A 234 -4.24 -9.69 -2.98
CA THR A 234 -4.34 -9.93 -1.54
C THR A 234 -4.01 -8.75 -0.64
N ASN A 235 -3.25 -7.75 -1.10
CA ASN A 235 -2.72 -6.71 -0.21
C ASN A 235 -3.23 -5.30 -0.51
N VAL A 236 -3.73 -5.00 -1.71
CA VAL A 236 -4.26 -3.65 -2.01
C VAL A 236 -5.62 -3.45 -1.34
N PHE A 237 -5.62 -2.64 -0.28
CA PHE A 237 -6.81 -2.23 0.43
C PHE A 237 -7.69 -1.30 -0.40
N ALA A 238 -7.11 -0.25 -0.97
CA ALA A 238 -7.82 0.76 -1.74
C ALA A 238 -6.93 1.45 -2.79
N THR A 239 -7.56 1.97 -3.83
CA THR A 239 -6.94 2.86 -4.83
C THR A 239 -7.80 4.12 -4.98
N TYR A 240 -7.15 5.28 -5.11
CA TYR A 240 -7.78 6.58 -5.30
C TYR A 240 -7.19 7.23 -6.54
N ASP A 241 -8.05 7.50 -7.52
CA ASP A 241 -7.66 8.06 -8.83
C ASP A 241 -8.85 8.86 -9.39
N ASP A 242 -8.59 9.96 -10.08
CA ASP A 242 -9.61 10.84 -10.66
C ASP A 242 -10.19 10.29 -11.97
N ARG A 243 -9.62 9.21 -12.52
CA ARG A 243 -9.99 8.68 -13.83
C ARG A 243 -10.63 7.30 -13.73
N GLN A 244 -11.89 7.20 -14.15
CA GLN A 244 -12.63 5.93 -14.18
C GLN A 244 -11.89 4.79 -14.91
N PRO A 245 -11.27 4.99 -16.10
CA PRO A 245 -10.56 3.90 -16.78
C PRO A 245 -9.41 3.29 -15.94
N LEU A 246 -8.78 4.07 -15.07
CA LEU A 246 -7.73 3.61 -14.18
C LEU A 246 -8.28 2.71 -13.07
N ASN A 247 -9.38 3.14 -12.44
CA ASN A 247 -10.11 2.34 -11.46
C ASN A 247 -10.58 1.01 -12.07
N ASP A 248 -11.16 1.03 -13.27
CA ASP A 248 -11.55 -0.19 -13.99
C ASP A 248 -10.34 -1.12 -14.23
N GLY A 249 -9.17 -0.54 -14.52
CA GLY A 249 -7.91 -1.27 -14.69
C GLY A 249 -7.49 -2.02 -13.42
N PHE A 250 -7.60 -1.38 -12.26
CA PHE A 250 -7.32 -2.02 -10.96
C PHE A 250 -8.37 -3.08 -10.59
N GLN A 251 -9.65 -2.81 -10.85
CA GLN A 251 -10.74 -3.77 -10.62
C GLN A 251 -10.56 -5.04 -11.44
N LYS A 252 -10.18 -4.93 -12.72
CA LYS A 252 -9.86 -6.08 -13.58
C LYS A 252 -8.70 -6.92 -13.07
N LYS A 253 -7.85 -6.38 -12.19
CA LYS A 253 -6.74 -7.06 -11.54
C LYS A 253 -7.09 -7.62 -10.15
N GLY A 254 -8.33 -7.44 -9.69
CA GLY A 254 -8.83 -8.00 -8.43
C GLY A 254 -8.92 -7.00 -7.27
N VAL A 255 -8.53 -5.73 -7.47
CA VAL A 255 -8.66 -4.70 -6.45
C VAL A 255 -10.13 -4.32 -6.30
N LYS A 256 -10.75 -4.63 -5.16
CA LYS A 256 -12.20 -4.43 -5.02
C LYS A 256 -12.60 -3.04 -4.57
N ASN A 257 -11.75 -2.33 -3.83
CA ASN A 257 -12.04 -0.96 -3.39
C ASN A 257 -11.27 0.02 -4.28
N THR A 258 -11.95 0.60 -5.25
CA THR A 258 -11.41 1.63 -6.13
C THR A 258 -12.32 2.83 -6.06
N TYR A 259 -11.77 4.01 -5.81
CA TYR A 259 -12.53 5.23 -5.57
C TYR A 259 -12.23 6.25 -6.66
N LEU A 260 -13.28 6.70 -7.34
CA LEU A 260 -13.20 7.82 -8.28
C LEU A 260 -13.15 9.12 -7.48
N VAL A 261 -12.06 9.86 -7.61
CA VAL A 261 -11.85 11.13 -6.91
C VAL A 261 -12.30 12.26 -7.81
N ASP A 262 -13.59 12.57 -7.76
CA ASP A 262 -14.20 13.68 -8.50
C ASP A 262 -14.77 14.73 -7.53
N LYS A 263 -15.66 15.60 -8.03
CA LYS A 263 -16.30 16.65 -7.23
C LYS A 263 -17.37 16.11 -6.27
N GLU A 264 -17.87 14.90 -6.51
CA GLU A 264 -18.91 14.24 -5.71
C GLU A 264 -18.31 13.38 -4.59
N PHE A 265 -17.01 13.06 -4.68
CA PHE A 265 -16.30 12.30 -3.66
C PHE A 265 -16.20 13.05 -2.32
N ASN A 266 -17.01 12.61 -1.35
CA ASN A 266 -17.03 13.19 0.00
C ASN A 266 -15.98 12.52 0.90
N VAL A 267 -14.79 13.13 0.94
CA VAL A 267 -13.64 12.62 1.71
C VAL A 267 -13.93 12.50 3.21
N LYS A 268 -14.64 13.48 3.80
CA LYS A 268 -14.94 13.47 5.24
C LYS A 268 -15.83 12.31 5.63
N LYS A 269 -16.92 12.11 4.89
CA LYS A 269 -17.80 10.95 5.08
C LYS A 269 -17.05 9.65 4.89
N HIS A 270 -16.19 9.57 3.88
CA HIS A 270 -15.38 8.38 3.62
C HIS A 270 -14.39 8.08 4.76
N ILE A 271 -13.74 9.11 5.32
CA ILE A 271 -12.89 8.98 6.52
C ILE A 271 -13.70 8.44 7.70
N GLU A 272 -14.91 8.96 7.94
CA GLU A 272 -15.81 8.48 8.99
C GLU A 272 -16.20 7.02 8.77
N GLU A 273 -16.51 6.62 7.54
CA GLU A 273 -16.82 5.22 7.20
C GLU A 273 -15.62 4.29 7.42
N ILE A 274 -14.41 4.73 7.07
CA ILE A 274 -13.17 3.97 7.34
C ILE A 274 -12.98 3.83 8.85
N LYS A 275 -13.04 4.94 9.59
CA LYS A 275 -12.89 4.94 11.05
C LYS A 275 -13.93 4.05 11.70
N ALA A 276 -15.21 4.18 11.36
CA ALA A 276 -16.27 3.31 11.87
C ALA A 276 -16.03 1.83 11.50
N SER A 277 -15.53 1.53 10.29
CA SER A 277 -15.19 0.16 9.91
C SER A 277 -14.02 -0.40 10.71
N MET A 278 -13.04 0.45 11.05
CA MET A 278 -11.91 0.09 11.88
C MET A 278 -12.29 0.02 13.36
N GLU A 279 -13.17 0.90 13.84
CA GLU A 279 -13.70 0.92 15.20
C GLU A 279 -14.61 -0.27 15.46
N ASN A 280 -15.43 -0.69 14.50
CA ASN A 280 -16.18 -1.94 14.60
C ASN A 280 -15.28 -3.17 14.58
N GLN A 281 -14.09 -3.06 13.98
CA GLN A 281 -13.05 -4.06 14.18
C GLN A 281 -12.41 -3.88 15.57
N GLN A 282 -12.20 -2.64 16.06
CA GLN A 282 -11.66 -2.24 17.38
C GLN A 282 -12.56 -2.43 18.59
N GLN A 283 -13.86 -2.61 18.44
CA GLN A 283 -14.71 -3.13 19.52
C GLN A 283 -14.44 -4.62 19.79
N PHE A 284 -13.57 -5.25 18.99
CA PHE A 284 -12.88 -6.50 19.28
C PHE A 284 -11.35 -6.32 19.52
N PHE A 285 -10.84 -5.07 19.65
CA PHE A 285 -9.44 -4.76 20.00
C PHE A 285 -9.30 -4.47 21.50
#